data_AF-A0A6M0RLK9-F1
#
_entry.id   AF-A0A6M0RLK9-F1
#
_cell.length_a   1.000
_cell.length_b   1.000
_cell.length_c   1.000
_cell.angle_alpha   90.00
_cell.angle_beta   90.00
_cell.angle_gamma   90.00
#
_symmetry.space_group_name_H-M   'P 1'
#
loop_
_entity.id
_entity.type
_entity.pdbx_description
1 polymer ?
#
loop_
_entity_poly.entity_id
_entity_poly.type
_entity_poly.pdbx_seq_one_letter_code
_entity_poly.pdbx_strand_id
1 'polypeptide(L)' 'MTAVQHYATNYLENVKVMLIAPSQTLESSAVEYCIASGYVKVMPTDGRTLITHISNVVIEVES' A
#
# COMPACT_ATOMS: atom_id res chain seq x y z
N MET A 1 11.78 9.31 -13.24
CA MET A 1 11.01 8.88 -12.04
C MET A 1 12.03 8.46 -10.99
N THR A 2 12.05 9.11 -9.84
CA THR A 2 12.90 8.72 -8.71
C THR A 2 12.39 7.39 -8.18
N ALA A 3 13.15 6.31 -8.38
CA ALA A 3 12.85 5.04 -7.75
C ALA A 3 13.12 5.20 -6.25
N VAL A 4 12.07 5.17 -5.43
CA VAL A 4 12.23 5.13 -3.97
C VAL A 4 12.83 3.77 -3.63
N GLN A 5 14.13 3.74 -3.33
CA GLN A 5 14.81 2.53 -2.88
C GLN A 5 14.20 2.13 -1.53
N HIS A 6 13.54 0.98 -1.51
CA HIS A 6 13.01 0.38 -0.29
C HIS A 6 13.08 -1.14 -0.40
N TYR A 7 13.11 -1.80 0.75
CA TYR A 7 13.09 -3.26 0.85
C TYR A 7 11.71 -3.70 1.32
N ALA A 8 10.81 -3.98 0.37
CA ALA A 8 9.51 -4.54 0.71
C ALA A 8 9.71 -5.92 1.37
N THR A 9 9.06 -6.13 2.52
CA THR A 9 9.01 -7.45 3.17
C THR A 9 7.91 -8.30 2.57
N ASN A 10 6.84 -7.66 2.11
CA ASN A 10 5.68 -8.32 1.53
C ASN A 10 5.21 -7.57 0.28
N TYR A 11 4.66 -8.35 -0.64
CA TYR A 11 4.02 -7.89 -1.87
C TYR A 11 2.68 -8.65 -2.00
N LEU A 12 1.59 -7.91 -2.14
CA LEU A 12 0.23 -8.44 -2.26
C LEU A 12 -0.42 -7.88 -3.53
N GLU A 13 -1.14 -8.72 -4.28
CA GLU A 13 -1.84 -8.33 -5.50
C GLU A 13 -3.35 -8.38 -5.31
N ASN A 14 -4.06 -7.51 -6.02
CA ASN A 14 -5.52 -7.45 -6.05
C ASN A 14 -6.17 -7.38 -4.66
N VAL A 15 -5.58 -6.59 -3.76
CA VAL A 15 -6.08 -6.38 -2.40
C VAL A 15 -6.82 -5.05 -2.29
N LYS A 16 -7.72 -4.99 -1.32
CA LYS A 16 -8.43 -3.76 -0.99
C LYS A 16 -7.71 -3.04 0.14
N VAL A 17 -7.47 -1.74 -0.04
CA VAL A 17 -6.75 -0.91 0.94
C VAL A 17 -7.67 0.21 1.43
N MET A 18 -7.81 0.35 2.74
CA MET A 18 -8.45 1.51 3.35
C MET A 18 -7.39 2.45 3.93
N LEU A 19 -7.32 3.68 3.41
CA LEU A 19 -6.61 4.79 4.03
C LEU A 19 -7.43 5.33 5.20
N ILE A 20 -6.78 5.62 6.32
CA ILE A 20 -7.46 6.07 7.55
C ILE A 20 -7.67 7.60 7.55
N ALA A 21 -6.73 8.37 7.01
CA ALA A 21 -6.79 9.84 6.99
C ALA A 21 -6.15 10.43 5.72
N PRO A 22 -6.93 10.94 4.75
CA PRO A 22 -8.40 10.91 4.70
C PRO A 22 -8.94 9.48 4.59
N SER A 23 -10.13 9.23 5.14
CA SER A 23 -10.79 7.93 5.05
C SER A 23 -11.16 7.65 3.59
N GLN A 24 -10.44 6.75 2.93
CA GLN A 24 -10.67 6.40 1.53
C GLN A 24 -10.42 4.91 1.31
N THR A 25 -11.34 4.24 0.64
CA THR A 25 -11.13 2.85 0.17
C THR A 25 -10.61 2.87 -1.26
N LEU A 26 -9.59 2.06 -1.51
CA LEU A 26 -8.92 1.92 -2.80
C LEU A 26 -8.91 0.45 -3.21
N GLU A 27 -9.40 0.19 -4.41
CA GLU A 27 -9.11 -1.06 -5.11
C GLU A 27 -7.67 -0.96 -5.62
N SER A 28 -6.79 -1.81 -5.10
CA SER A 28 -5.36 -1.78 -5.45
C SER A 28 -5.00 -2.97 -6.32
N SER A 29 -4.25 -2.69 -7.39
CA SER A 29 -3.66 -3.76 -8.20
C SER A 29 -2.55 -4.44 -7.41
N ALA A 30 -1.78 -3.68 -6.63
CA ALA A 30 -0.77 -4.22 -5.74
C ALA A 30 -0.47 -3.30 -4.54
N VAL A 31 0.06 -3.91 -3.47
CA VAL A 31 0.59 -3.24 -2.29
C VAL A 31 1.94 -3.86 -1.93
N GLU A 32 2.93 -2.99 -1.77
CA GLU A 32 4.26 -3.31 -1.23
C GLU A 32 4.36 -2.73 0.18
N TYR A 33 4.79 -3.51 1.16
CA TYR A 33 5.07 -2.95 2.48
C TYR A 33 6.26 -3.60 3.18
N CYS A 34 6.92 -2.80 4.01
CA CYS A 34 8.04 -3.19 4.85
C CYS A 34 7.62 -3.06 6.32
N ILE A 35 7.52 -4.20 7.02
CA ILE A 35 7.06 -4.21 8.42
C ILE A 35 8.03 -3.44 9.32
N ALA A 36 9.34 -3.58 9.06
CA ALA A 36 10.38 -2.99 9.91
C ALA A 36 10.42 -1.45 9.84
N SER A 37 10.20 -0.87 8.65
CA SER A 37 10.21 0.59 8.47
C SER A 37 8.82 1.22 8.54
N GLY A 38 7.76 0.40 8.58
CA GLY A 38 6.37 0.83 8.46
C GLY A 38 6.05 1.45 7.10
N TYR A 39 6.93 1.35 6.11
CA TYR A 39 6.69 1.86 4.76
C TYR A 39 5.62 1.04 4.05
N VAL A 40 4.68 1.73 3.39
CA VAL A 40 3.69 1.12 2.50
C VAL A 40 3.63 1.90 1.19
N LYS A 41 3.70 1.17 0.08
CA LYS A 41 3.45 1.66 -1.27
C LYS A 41 2.20 0.97 -1.81
N VAL A 42 1.17 1.76 -2.07
CA VAL A 42 -0.10 1.32 -2.66
C VAL A 42 -0.08 1.70 -4.14
N MET A 43 -0.45 0.75 -5.00
CA MET A 43 -0.62 0.94 -6.44
C MET A 43 -2.10 0.74 -6.76
N PRO A 44 -2.92 1.80 -6.73
CA PRO A 44 -4.32 1.71 -7.14
C PRO A 44 -4.45 1.38 -8.62
N THR A 45 -5.61 0.86 -9.00
CA THR A 45 -5.92 0.52 -10.40
C THR A 45 -5.97 1.74 -11.35
N ASP A 46 -6.08 2.95 -10.79
CA ASP A 46 -6.08 4.21 -11.55
C ASP A 46 -4.68 4.67 -12.03
N GLY A 47 -3.64 3.86 -11.78
CA GLY A 47 -2.27 4.09 -12.27
C GLY A 47 -1.44 5.05 -11.43
N ARG A 48 -1.97 5.56 -10.30
CA ARG A 48 -1.19 6.35 -9.34
C ARG A 48 -0.31 5.46 -8.48
N THR A 49 0.60 6.07 -7.73
CA THR A 49 1.36 5.42 -6.67
C THR A 49 1.26 6.27 -5.42
N LEU A 50 0.81 5.67 -4.33
CA LEU A 50 0.70 6.33 -3.03
C LEU A 50 1.73 5.72 -2.09
N ILE A 51 2.47 6.58 -1.38
CA ILE A 51 3.43 6.15 -0.36
C ILE A 51 2.93 6.69 0.98
N THR A 52 2.83 5.82 1.97
CA THR A 52 2.34 6.14 3.30
C THR A 52 2.98 5.24 4.36
N HIS A 53 2.60 5.44 5.62
CA HIS A 53 3.01 4.60 6.74
C HIS A 53 1.94 3.54 7.05
N ILE A 54 2.34 2.37 7.56
CA ILE A 54 1.47 1.23 7.87
C ILE A 54 0.38 1.60 8.89
N SER A 55 0.65 2.57 9.77
CA SER A 55 -0.33 3.11 10.71
C SER A 55 -1.51 3.84 10.05
N ASN A 56 -1.39 4.19 8.77
CA ASN A 56 -2.39 4.97 8.05
C ASN A 56 -3.25 4.11 7.12
N VAL A 57 -3.04 2.79 7.09
CA VAL A 57 -3.72 1.89 6.18
C VAL A 57 -4.22 0.63 6.86
N VAL A 58 -5.31 0.09 6.34
CA VAL A 58 -5.76 -1.29 6.59
C VAL A 58 -5.72 -2.02 5.26
N ILE A 59 -5.03 -3.16 5.21
CA ILE A 59 -4.97 -4.03 4.03
C ILE A 59 -5.90 -5.21 4.30
N GLU A 60 -6.99 -5.30 3.54
CA GLU A 60 -7.95 -6.39 3.61
C GLU A 60 -7.44 -7.55 2.77
N VAL A 61 -7.22 -8.71 3.40
CA VAL A 61 -6.77 -9.95 2.76
C VAL A 61 -7.82 -11.04 2.97
N GLU A 62 -8.17 -11.76 1.91
CA GLU A 62 -9.04 -12.95 2.03
C GLU A 62 -8.24 -14.09 2.70
N SER A 63 -8.88 -14.80 3.65
CA SER A 63 -8.30 -15.93 4.37
C SER A 63 -8.83 -17.26 3.85
#